data_AF-A0A969IIK1-F1
#
_entry.id   AF-A0A969IIK1-F1
#
_cell.length_a   1.000
_cell.length_b   1.000
_cell.length_c   1.000
_cell.angle_alpha   90.00
_cell.angle_beta   90.00
_cell.angle_gamma   90.00
#
_symmetry.space_group_name_H-M   'P 1'
#
loop_
_entity.id
_entity.type
_entity.pdbx_description
1 polymer ?
#
loop_
_entity_poly.entity_id
_entity_poly.type
_entity_poly.pdbx_seq_one_letter_code
_entity_poly.pdbx_strand_id
1 'polypeptide(L)'
;MARIGHGISGWSLIAPMEIVRAASRLDRKTLAWGAIALGAILLLSINLLSSLLFKNVKADLTQDRLFTISDGTKRVLSKMDEPVNVRLYYTKKLGEVAPLYGKYFERVKALLEQYRDLSNGKLRLTLLEPQSFSDAEDRAVAAGLRGVRLNQDGETGYFGLVASNTTDNDATVEFFSPDRERFLEYDLTKLVNGLANPKKRVIGVIAGIPIDGGMGNPMQPMRQPPPAWMVMDQIREFFEVKTLQPDLKEVPGDIDVLMLAQPQGLTPEGAYAIDQFALKGGRILAFVDPLPESSPMPGMGGMSMPSPGPGEELLKLLKAWGSLLIRRRSQAIRRSHAAYSSAADGDRLSLITSAGCRSTSRRSTTRTCSPPALSV
;
A
#
# COMPACT_ATOMS: atom_id res chain seq x y z
N MET A 1 -46.56 -37.47 40.40
CA MET A 1 -45.77 -38.05 41.51
C MET A 1 -44.57 -38.79 40.91
N ALA A 2 -43.36 -38.35 41.26
CA ALA A 2 -42.05 -39.06 41.31
C ALA A 2 -41.56 -39.87 40.07
N ARG A 3 -40.28 -39.95 39.71
CA ARG A 3 -39.01 -39.29 40.06
C ARG A 3 -38.05 -39.69 38.94
N ILE A 4 -37.28 -38.73 38.40
CA ILE A 4 -36.19 -38.97 37.45
C ILE A 4 -34.97 -39.41 38.26
N GLY A 5 -34.35 -40.52 37.87
CA GLY A 5 -33.06 -40.99 38.42
C GLY A 5 -31.99 -40.98 37.32
N HIS A 6 -31.14 -39.96 37.33
CA HIS A 6 -29.91 -39.91 36.54
C HIS A 6 -28.85 -40.79 37.19
N GLY A 7 -28.24 -41.67 36.41
CA GLY A 7 -26.96 -42.30 36.72
C GLY A 7 -26.09 -42.24 35.48
N ILE A 8 -25.01 -41.47 35.55
CA ILE A 8 -23.67 -41.65 34.94
C ILE A 8 -22.99 -40.27 35.12
N SER A 9 -22.29 -40.12 36.25
CA SER A 9 -21.28 -39.07 36.44
C SER A 9 -20.05 -39.74 37.04
N GLY A 10 -19.10 -40.09 36.18
CA GLY A 10 -17.89 -40.82 36.55
C GLY A 10 -16.68 -40.29 35.79
N TRP A 11 -16.49 -38.97 35.78
CA TRP A 11 -15.19 -38.37 35.56
C TRP A 11 -14.65 -38.01 36.94
N SER A 12 -13.88 -38.94 37.50
CA SER A 12 -13.20 -38.79 38.79
C SER A 12 -12.14 -37.70 38.67
N LEU A 13 -12.54 -36.45 38.92
CA LEU A 13 -11.64 -35.41 39.37
C LEU A 13 -10.99 -35.93 40.65
N ILE A 14 -9.74 -36.37 40.57
CA ILE A 14 -8.95 -36.72 41.74
C ILE A 14 -8.97 -35.48 42.64
N ALA A 15 -9.63 -35.58 43.80
CA ALA A 15 -9.73 -34.46 44.71
C ALA A 15 -8.31 -33.99 45.06
N PRO A 16 -7.99 -32.69 44.98
CA PRO A 16 -6.64 -32.19 45.22
C PRO A 16 -6.06 -32.65 46.58
N MET A 17 -6.92 -32.94 47.57
CA MET A 17 -6.52 -33.49 48.85
C MET A 17 -5.93 -34.91 48.80
N GLU A 18 -6.38 -35.78 47.89
CA GLU A 18 -5.87 -37.15 47.76
C GLU A 18 -4.44 -37.16 47.18
N ILE A 19 -4.15 -36.26 46.24
CA ILE A 19 -2.82 -36.09 45.65
C ILE A 19 -1.83 -35.57 46.69
N VAL A 20 -2.25 -34.58 47.49
CA VAL A 20 -1.41 -34.01 48.55
C VAL A 20 -1.10 -35.05 49.62
N ARG A 21 -2.09 -35.87 50.00
CA ARG A 21 -1.93 -36.95 50.98
C ARG A 21 -1.07 -38.11 50.48
N ALA A 22 -1.10 -38.41 49.19
CA ALA A 22 -0.21 -39.40 48.57
C ALA A 22 1.22 -38.87 48.45
N ALA A 23 1.39 -37.61 48.04
CA ALA A 23 2.68 -36.95 47.92
C ALA A 23 3.39 -36.79 49.28
N SER A 24 2.65 -36.54 50.37
CA SER A 24 3.22 -36.41 51.71
C SER A 24 3.78 -37.72 52.30
N ARG A 25 3.52 -38.88 51.66
CA ARG A 25 4.06 -40.19 52.06
C ARG A 25 5.37 -40.55 51.36
N LEU A 26 5.81 -39.75 50.39
CA LEU A 26 7.01 -40.00 49.59
C LEU A 26 8.26 -39.42 50.27
N ASP A 27 9.40 -40.07 50.09
CA ASP A 27 10.67 -39.57 50.60
C ASP A 27 11.05 -38.25 49.89
N ARG A 28 11.70 -37.35 50.64
CA ARG A 28 12.07 -36.00 50.18
C ARG A 28 12.89 -36.02 48.89
N LYS A 29 13.69 -37.08 48.68
CA LYS A 29 14.45 -37.31 47.44
C LYS A 29 13.55 -37.63 46.24
N THR A 30 12.54 -38.46 46.42
CA THR A 30 11.59 -38.84 45.35
C THR A 30 10.68 -37.68 44.97
N LEU A 31 10.25 -36.86 45.93
CA LEU A 31 9.54 -35.61 45.67
C LEU A 31 10.42 -34.61 44.91
N ALA A 32 11.70 -34.49 45.26
CA ALA A 32 12.63 -33.60 44.56
C ALA A 32 12.82 -34.02 43.09
N TRP A 33 13.07 -35.31 42.82
CA TRP A 33 13.18 -35.83 41.45
C TRP A 33 11.86 -35.73 40.67
N GLY A 34 10.72 -35.99 41.32
CA GLY A 34 9.41 -35.83 40.71
C GLY A 34 9.09 -34.38 40.33
N ALA A 35 9.45 -33.41 41.18
CA ALA A 35 9.30 -32.00 40.89
C ALA A 35 10.19 -31.55 39.71
N ILE A 36 11.43 -32.04 39.63
CA ILE A 36 12.34 -31.77 38.51
C ILE A 36 11.77 -32.35 37.21
N ALA A 37 11.29 -33.60 37.23
CA ALA A 37 10.70 -34.25 36.06
C ALA A 37 9.44 -33.52 35.59
N LEU A 38 8.55 -33.14 36.52
CA LEU A 38 7.36 -32.36 36.22
C LEU A 38 7.72 -30.98 35.64
N GLY A 39 8.73 -30.31 36.20
CA GLY A 39 9.25 -29.04 35.69
C GLY A 39 9.79 -29.16 34.26
N ALA A 40 10.53 -30.24 33.96
CA ALA A 40 11.04 -30.50 32.62
C ALA A 40 9.91 -30.78 31.61
N ILE A 41 8.90 -31.56 32.00
CA ILE A 41 7.72 -31.85 31.17
C ILE A 41 6.92 -30.56 30.90
N LEU A 42 6.73 -29.74 31.94
CA LEU A 42 6.03 -28.46 31.81
C LEU A 42 6.80 -27.52 30.87
N LEU A 43 8.12 -27.41 31.03
CA LEU A 43 8.98 -26.61 30.17
C LEU A 43 8.89 -27.06 28.70
N LEU A 44 8.98 -28.36 28.46
CA LEU A 44 8.87 -28.94 27.11
C LEU A 44 7.47 -28.66 26.51
N SER A 45 6.42 -28.84 27.30
CA SER A 45 5.04 -28.62 26.88
C SER A 45 4.77 -27.16 26.53
N ILE A 46 5.25 -26.23 27.36
CA ILE A 46 5.16 -24.78 27.11
C ILE A 46 5.95 -24.41 25.86
N ASN A 47 7.15 -24.96 25.67
CA ASN A 47 7.98 -24.68 24.50
C ASN A 47 7.30 -25.18 23.21
N LEU A 48 6.80 -26.41 23.21
CA LEU A 48 6.06 -26.99 22.08
C LEU A 48 4.77 -26.22 21.80
N LEU A 49 3.97 -25.91 22.82
CA LEU A 49 2.74 -25.16 22.67
C LEU A 49 2.99 -23.72 22.18
N SER A 50 4.05 -23.08 22.68
CA SER A 50 4.50 -21.78 22.20
C SER A 50 4.90 -21.83 20.72
N SER A 51 5.64 -22.86 20.32
CA SER A 51 6.05 -23.05 18.92
C SER A 51 4.87 -23.28 17.97
N LEU A 52 3.76 -23.85 18.45
CA LEU A 52 2.53 -24.06 17.67
C LEU A 52 1.65 -22.80 17.62
N LEU A 53 1.46 -22.12 18.74
CA LEU A 53 0.57 -20.95 18.84
C LEU A 53 1.19 -19.67 18.27
N PHE A 54 2.51 -19.48 18.42
CA PHE A 54 3.19 -18.24 18.03
C PHE A 54 3.97 -18.35 16.71
N LYS A 55 3.81 -19.44 15.96
CA LYS A 55 4.50 -19.67 14.68
C LYS A 55 4.36 -18.51 13.67
N ASN A 56 3.24 -17.79 13.74
CA ASN A 56 2.89 -16.68 12.85
C ASN A 56 2.94 -15.30 13.52
N VAL A 57 3.28 -15.21 14.80
CA VAL A 57 3.37 -13.94 15.53
C VAL A 57 4.83 -13.51 15.59
N LYS A 58 5.29 -12.86 14.51
CA LYS A 58 6.59 -12.19 14.50
C LYS A 58 6.40 -10.77 15.01
N ALA A 59 6.73 -10.54 16.28
CA ALA A 59 6.78 -9.19 16.83
C ALA A 59 8.06 -8.52 16.32
N ASP A 60 7.90 -7.54 15.44
CA ASP A 60 9.01 -6.71 15.00
C ASP A 60 9.35 -5.69 16.10
N LEU A 61 10.52 -5.88 16.72
CA LEU A 61 11.03 -5.01 17.79
C LEU A 61 11.90 -3.85 17.26
N THR A 62 11.96 -3.66 15.93
CA THR A 62 12.63 -2.49 15.38
C THR A 62 11.81 -1.23 15.59
N GLN A 63 12.51 -0.12 15.84
CA GLN A 63 11.91 1.17 16.17
C GLN A 63 10.91 1.67 15.12
N ASP A 64 11.08 1.27 13.86
CA ASP A 64 10.24 1.69 12.72
C ASP A 64 9.38 0.54 12.14
N ARG A 65 9.31 -0.62 12.79
CA ARG A 65 8.61 -1.82 12.26
C ARG A 65 9.03 -2.18 10.82
N LEU A 66 10.31 -2.07 10.50
CA LEU A 66 10.86 -2.21 9.13
C LEU A 66 10.64 -3.61 8.51
N PHE A 67 10.27 -4.59 9.32
CA PHE A 67 10.02 -5.98 8.96
C PHE A 67 8.54 -6.38 9.06
N THR A 68 7.65 -5.43 9.35
CA THR A 68 6.20 -5.65 9.35
C THR A 68 5.58 -5.25 8.02
N ILE A 69 4.89 -6.18 7.37
CA ILE A 69 4.14 -5.92 6.14
C ILE A 69 3.05 -4.87 6.39
N SER A 70 2.96 -3.87 5.52
CA SER A 70 1.94 -2.83 5.61
C SER A 70 0.53 -3.39 5.40
N ASP A 71 -0.47 -2.74 5.99
CA ASP A 71 -1.87 -3.17 5.82
C ASP A 71 -2.36 -3.00 4.38
N GLY A 72 -1.75 -2.09 3.62
CA GLY A 72 -1.97 -1.95 2.18
C GLY A 72 -1.58 -3.22 1.43
N THR A 73 -0.36 -3.70 1.64
CA THR A 73 0.16 -4.93 1.05
C THR A 73 -0.67 -6.15 1.43
N LYS A 74 -1.07 -6.28 2.71
CA LYS A 74 -1.96 -7.38 3.14
C LYS A 74 -3.28 -7.41 2.37
N ARG A 75 -3.90 -6.24 2.14
CA ARG A 75 -5.15 -6.14 1.38
C ARG A 75 -4.98 -6.48 -0.09
N VAL A 76 -3.85 -6.10 -0.69
CA VAL A 76 -3.53 -6.44 -2.08
C VAL A 76 -3.38 -7.95 -2.22
N LEU A 77 -2.58 -8.57 -1.34
CA LEU A 77 -2.29 -10.00 -1.42
C LEU A 77 -3.50 -10.89 -1.08
N SER A 78 -4.36 -10.47 -0.14
CA SER A 78 -5.55 -11.24 0.24
C SER A 78 -6.67 -11.20 -0.80
N LYS A 79 -6.72 -10.13 -1.62
CA LYS A 79 -7.70 -9.95 -2.71
C LYS A 79 -7.18 -10.41 -4.07
N MET A 80 -6.00 -11.03 -4.12
CA MET A 80 -5.44 -11.56 -5.36
C MET A 80 -6.38 -12.61 -5.92
N ASP A 81 -6.86 -12.48 -7.15
CA ASP A 81 -7.79 -13.46 -7.76
C ASP A 81 -7.05 -14.51 -8.59
N GLU A 82 -6.02 -14.10 -9.33
CA GLU A 82 -5.20 -14.96 -10.17
C GLU A 82 -3.88 -15.37 -9.49
N PRO A 83 -3.35 -16.57 -9.76
CA PRO A 83 -2.05 -16.97 -9.26
C PRO A 83 -0.91 -16.25 -10.00
N VAL A 84 0.14 -15.89 -9.26
CA VAL A 84 1.35 -15.23 -9.79
C VAL A 84 2.55 -16.15 -9.53
N ASN A 85 3.23 -16.55 -10.60
CA ASN A 85 4.46 -17.35 -10.51
C ASN A 85 5.65 -16.41 -10.41
N VAL A 86 6.39 -16.49 -9.30
CA VAL A 86 7.56 -15.68 -9.01
C VAL A 86 8.81 -16.54 -9.02
N ARG A 87 9.73 -16.26 -9.94
CA ARG A 87 11.05 -16.88 -10.05
C ARG A 87 12.10 -15.90 -9.54
N LEU A 88 12.67 -16.20 -8.37
CA LEU A 88 13.78 -15.44 -7.79
C LEU A 88 15.09 -16.07 -8.24
N TYR A 89 15.96 -15.29 -8.86
CA TYR A 89 17.27 -15.72 -9.33
C TYR A 89 18.36 -15.13 -8.44
N TYR A 90 19.22 -15.99 -7.89
CA TYR A 90 20.34 -15.55 -7.05
C TYR A 90 21.55 -16.48 -7.19
N THR A 91 22.69 -15.92 -7.59
CA THR A 91 23.97 -16.63 -7.64
C THR A 91 24.66 -16.55 -6.28
N LYS A 92 24.88 -17.69 -5.60
CA LYS A 92 25.48 -17.72 -4.24
C LYS A 92 26.83 -17.01 -4.13
N LYS A 93 27.71 -17.20 -5.14
CA LYS A 93 29.03 -16.54 -5.23
C LYS A 93 28.95 -15.01 -5.14
N LEU A 94 27.85 -14.39 -5.57
CA LEU A 94 27.67 -12.93 -5.44
C LEU A 94 27.66 -12.48 -3.98
N GLY A 95 27.03 -13.25 -3.09
CA GLY A 95 27.03 -12.98 -1.65
C GLY A 95 28.34 -13.32 -0.96
N GLU A 96 29.11 -14.27 -1.52
CA GLU A 96 30.46 -14.61 -1.01
C GLU A 96 31.45 -13.48 -1.32
N VAL A 97 31.41 -12.94 -2.53
CA VAL A 97 32.26 -11.82 -2.97
C VAL A 97 31.83 -10.50 -2.31
N ALA A 98 30.53 -10.29 -2.18
CA ALA A 98 29.96 -9.07 -1.60
C ALA A 98 28.84 -9.41 -0.60
N PRO A 99 29.16 -9.55 0.71
CA PRO A 99 28.22 -9.96 1.75
C PRO A 99 26.95 -9.13 1.87
N LEU A 100 26.95 -7.88 1.40
CA LEU A 100 25.77 -7.01 1.36
C LEU A 100 24.65 -7.62 0.50
N TYR A 101 24.98 -8.21 -0.66
CA TYR A 101 23.99 -8.86 -1.52
C TYR A 101 23.42 -10.13 -0.89
N GLY A 102 24.24 -10.89 -0.15
CA GLY A 102 23.76 -12.07 0.57
C GLY A 102 22.74 -11.74 1.65
N LYS A 103 23.00 -10.68 2.44
CA LYS A 103 22.03 -10.18 3.43
C LYS A 103 20.74 -9.70 2.75
N TYR A 104 20.89 -8.96 1.66
CA TYR A 104 19.74 -8.42 0.94
C TYR A 104 18.91 -9.55 0.28
N PHE A 105 19.55 -10.58 -0.26
CA PHE A 105 18.87 -11.78 -0.77
C PHE A 105 18.00 -12.44 0.31
N GLU A 106 18.52 -12.67 1.50
CA GLU A 106 17.73 -13.26 2.60
C GLU A 106 16.55 -12.36 2.98
N ARG A 107 16.70 -11.02 2.91
CA ARG A 107 15.60 -10.07 3.11
C ARG A 107 14.51 -10.21 2.04
N VAL A 108 14.91 -10.25 0.76
CA VAL A 108 13.99 -10.41 -0.39
C VAL A 108 13.26 -11.75 -0.30
N LYS A 109 14.00 -12.84 -0.07
CA LYS A 109 13.43 -14.18 0.08
C LYS A 109 12.42 -14.24 1.23
N ALA A 110 12.78 -13.75 2.42
CA ALA A 110 11.90 -13.72 3.57
C ALA A 110 10.64 -12.87 3.35
N LEU A 111 10.72 -11.81 2.53
CA LEU A 111 9.57 -11.00 2.15
C LEU A 111 8.64 -11.73 1.17
N LEU A 112 9.19 -12.38 0.15
CA LEU A 112 8.41 -13.17 -0.81
C LEU A 112 7.75 -14.41 -0.17
N GLU A 113 8.41 -15.04 0.79
CA GLU A 113 7.80 -16.10 1.61
C GLU A 113 6.58 -15.59 2.38
N GLN A 114 6.68 -14.39 2.99
CA GLN A 114 5.53 -13.76 3.63
C GLN A 114 4.41 -13.45 2.63
N TYR A 115 4.75 -13.05 1.40
CA TYR A 115 3.74 -12.79 0.37
C TYR A 115 3.02 -14.08 -0.05
N ARG A 116 3.74 -15.19 -0.21
CA ARG A 116 3.17 -16.51 -0.45
C ARG A 116 2.18 -16.90 0.65
N ASP A 117 2.57 -16.70 1.91
CA ASP A 117 1.76 -17.08 3.06
C ASP A 117 0.50 -16.19 3.17
N LEU A 118 0.60 -14.88 2.90
CA LEU A 118 -0.52 -13.93 2.90
C LEU A 118 -1.48 -14.07 1.70
N SER A 119 -0.99 -14.58 0.58
CA SER A 119 -1.78 -14.76 -0.65
C SER A 119 -2.53 -16.10 -0.70
N ASN A 120 -2.54 -16.88 0.39
CA ASN A 120 -3.16 -18.21 0.45
C ASN A 120 -2.68 -19.15 -0.66
N GLY A 121 -1.40 -19.11 -1.02
CA GLY A 121 -0.79 -19.97 -2.04
C GLY A 121 -1.01 -19.53 -3.49
N LYS A 122 -1.65 -18.36 -3.72
CA LYS A 122 -1.78 -17.78 -5.08
C LYS A 122 -0.45 -17.27 -5.61
N LEU A 123 0.44 -16.77 -4.74
CA LEU A 123 1.82 -16.48 -5.13
C LEU A 123 2.68 -17.76 -5.02
N ARG A 124 3.28 -18.18 -6.13
CA ARG A 124 4.14 -19.37 -6.21
C ARG A 124 5.59 -18.95 -6.35
N LEU A 125 6.36 -19.09 -5.28
CA LEU A 125 7.78 -18.73 -5.26
C LEU A 125 8.65 -19.94 -5.68
N THR A 126 9.50 -19.73 -6.69
CA THR A 126 10.55 -20.66 -7.12
C THR A 126 11.90 -19.97 -6.99
N LEU A 127 12.87 -20.61 -6.33
CA LEU A 127 14.24 -20.12 -6.24
C LEU A 127 15.10 -20.82 -7.29
N LEU A 128 15.83 -20.04 -8.08
CA LEU A 128 16.76 -20.51 -9.10
C LEU A 128 18.15 -19.96 -8.82
N GLU A 129 19.16 -20.79 -9.00
CA GLU A 129 20.57 -20.41 -8.85
C GLU A 129 21.24 -20.45 -10.22
N PRO A 130 21.40 -19.30 -10.90
CA PRO A 130 22.19 -19.20 -12.12
C PRO A 130 23.65 -19.51 -11.82
N GLN A 131 24.12 -20.63 -12.37
CA GLN A 131 25.52 -21.00 -12.43
C GLN A 131 26.01 -20.87 -13.87
N SER A 132 27.31 -20.63 -14.06
CA SER A 132 27.90 -20.51 -15.40
C SER A 132 27.54 -21.72 -16.27
N PHE A 133 27.02 -21.47 -17.47
CA PHE A 133 26.61 -22.48 -18.46
C PHE A 133 25.48 -23.41 -17.99
N SER A 134 24.58 -22.92 -17.13
CA SER A 134 23.40 -23.67 -16.68
C SER A 134 22.10 -23.21 -17.34
N ASP A 135 21.10 -24.09 -17.43
CA ASP A 135 19.74 -23.74 -17.88
C ASP A 135 19.10 -22.61 -17.06
N ALA A 136 19.54 -22.41 -15.80
CA ALA A 136 19.06 -21.31 -14.96
C ALA A 136 19.67 -19.97 -15.38
N GLU A 137 20.93 -19.95 -15.84
CA GLU A 137 21.57 -18.78 -16.43
C GLU A 137 20.94 -18.42 -17.78
N ASP A 138 20.74 -19.40 -18.66
CA ASP A 138 20.11 -19.16 -19.97
C ASP A 138 18.72 -18.53 -19.81
N ARG A 139 17.93 -19.03 -18.84
CA ARG A 139 16.62 -18.45 -18.50
C ARG A 139 16.70 -17.06 -17.88
N ALA A 140 17.73 -16.78 -17.07
CA ALA A 140 17.95 -15.47 -16.50
C ALA A 140 18.26 -14.43 -17.59
N VAL A 141 19.15 -14.78 -18.52
CA VAL A 141 19.52 -13.93 -19.66
C VAL A 141 18.33 -13.72 -20.60
N ALA A 142 17.60 -14.78 -20.95
CA ALA A 142 16.42 -14.69 -21.80
C ALA A 142 15.31 -13.81 -21.19
N ALA A 143 15.21 -13.77 -19.86
CA ALA A 143 14.26 -12.93 -19.14
C ALA A 143 14.73 -11.47 -18.94
N GLY A 144 15.92 -11.10 -19.46
CA GLY A 144 16.46 -9.75 -19.37
C GLY A 144 17.08 -9.40 -18.01
N LEU A 145 17.47 -10.39 -17.21
CA LEU A 145 18.15 -10.13 -15.93
C LEU A 145 19.56 -9.58 -16.17
N ARG A 146 19.94 -8.58 -15.37
CA ARG A 146 21.26 -7.96 -15.46
C ARG A 146 22.26 -8.72 -14.61
N GLY A 147 23.26 -9.30 -15.27
CA GLY A 147 24.41 -9.91 -14.62
C GLY A 147 25.47 -8.90 -14.17
N VAL A 148 26.14 -9.18 -13.06
CA VAL A 148 27.28 -8.42 -12.53
C VAL A 148 28.52 -9.30 -12.53
N ARG A 149 29.65 -8.80 -13.06
CA ARG A 149 30.90 -9.57 -13.07
C ARG A 149 31.42 -9.77 -11.65
N LEU A 150 31.73 -11.01 -11.29
CA LEU A 150 32.23 -11.42 -9.99
C LEU A 150 33.76 -11.43 -9.91
N ASN A 151 34.41 -11.72 -11.03
CA ASN A 151 35.86 -11.82 -11.14
C ASN A 151 36.35 -11.38 -12.54
N GLN A 152 37.67 -11.36 -12.69
CA GLN A 152 38.32 -11.04 -13.97
C GLN A 152 38.18 -12.17 -15.00
N ASP A 153 37.86 -13.39 -14.57
CA ASP A 153 37.63 -14.56 -15.43
C ASP A 153 36.29 -14.52 -16.18
N GLY A 154 35.47 -13.50 -15.91
CA GLY A 154 34.20 -13.27 -16.58
C GLY A 154 33.01 -14.00 -15.97
N GLU A 155 33.17 -14.63 -14.79
CA GLU A 155 32.04 -15.19 -14.06
C GLU A 155 31.05 -14.07 -13.71
N THR A 156 29.76 -14.35 -13.92
CA THR A 156 28.69 -13.38 -13.75
C THR A 156 27.73 -13.86 -12.68
N GLY A 157 27.40 -12.97 -11.75
CA GLY A 157 26.42 -13.19 -10.70
C GLY A 157 25.11 -12.50 -11.05
N TYR A 158 24.00 -13.18 -10.78
CA TYR A 158 22.66 -12.66 -10.99
C TYR A 158 21.96 -12.47 -9.66
N PHE A 159 21.21 -11.39 -9.53
CA PHE A 159 20.30 -11.18 -8.40
C PHE A 159 19.09 -10.40 -8.88
N GLY A 160 18.05 -11.10 -9.35
CA GLY A 160 16.89 -10.51 -9.97
C GLY A 160 15.64 -11.38 -9.81
N LEU A 161 14.50 -10.90 -10.28
CA LEU A 161 13.22 -11.61 -10.14
C LEU A 161 12.42 -11.47 -11.42
N VAL A 162 11.77 -12.56 -11.81
CA VAL A 162 10.83 -12.61 -12.93
C VAL A 162 9.52 -13.14 -12.39
N ALA A 163 8.44 -12.38 -12.58
CA ALA A 163 7.10 -12.79 -12.23
C ALA A 163 6.22 -12.86 -13.47
N SER A 164 5.29 -13.80 -13.46
CA SER A 164 4.39 -14.07 -14.60
C SER A 164 3.00 -14.40 -14.07
N ASN A 165 1.96 -13.99 -14.79
CA ASN A 165 0.58 -14.36 -14.50
C ASN A 165 0.10 -15.53 -15.39
N THR A 166 -1.20 -15.80 -15.42
CA THR A 166 -1.77 -16.88 -16.25
C THR A 166 -1.99 -16.51 -17.71
N THR A 167 -1.80 -15.23 -18.07
CA THR A 167 -2.08 -14.67 -19.38
C THR A 167 -0.81 -14.17 -20.09
N ASP A 168 0.34 -14.78 -19.79
CA ASP A 168 1.67 -14.46 -20.36
C ASP A 168 2.12 -12.99 -20.21
N ASN A 169 1.61 -12.26 -19.21
CA ASN A 169 2.19 -10.99 -18.83
C ASN A 169 3.35 -11.25 -17.86
N ASP A 170 4.52 -10.69 -18.20
CA ASP A 170 5.72 -10.78 -17.40
C ASP A 170 6.08 -9.43 -16.78
N ALA A 171 6.58 -9.46 -15.55
CA ALA A 171 7.19 -8.32 -14.88
C ALA A 171 8.52 -8.73 -14.27
N THR A 172 9.54 -7.92 -14.51
CA THR A 172 10.93 -8.26 -14.17
C THR A 172 11.56 -7.18 -13.30
N VAL A 173 12.29 -7.61 -12.28
CA VAL A 173 13.29 -6.80 -11.58
C VAL A 173 14.65 -7.23 -12.10
N GLU A 174 15.24 -6.41 -12.97
CA GLU A 174 16.49 -6.73 -13.66
C GLU A 174 17.65 -7.03 -12.70
N PHE A 175 17.74 -6.24 -11.63
CA PHE A 175 18.73 -6.42 -10.58
C PHE A 175 18.27 -5.79 -9.25
N PHE A 176 18.41 -6.53 -8.15
CA PHE A 176 18.17 -6.03 -6.81
C PHE A 176 19.39 -5.28 -6.28
N SER A 177 19.31 -3.95 -6.28
CA SER A 177 20.30 -3.10 -5.62
C SER A 177 19.94 -2.85 -4.14
N PRO A 178 20.89 -3.03 -3.19
CA PRO A 178 20.71 -2.68 -1.79
C PRO A 178 20.26 -1.22 -1.56
N ASP A 179 20.62 -0.28 -2.45
CA ASP A 179 20.21 1.12 -2.33
C ASP A 179 18.68 1.32 -2.40
N ARG A 180 17.97 0.37 -3.02
CA ARG A 180 16.51 0.33 -3.14
C ARG A 180 15.82 -0.55 -2.09
N GLU A 181 16.55 -1.07 -1.11
CA GLU A 181 15.98 -1.95 -0.06
C GLU A 181 14.78 -1.30 0.66
N ARG A 182 14.83 0.02 0.90
CA ARG A 182 13.73 0.78 1.53
C ARG A 182 12.43 0.78 0.72
N PHE A 183 12.50 0.57 -0.59
CA PHE A 183 11.36 0.53 -1.49
C PHE A 183 10.96 -0.90 -1.86
N LEU A 184 11.66 -1.91 -1.35
CA LEU A 184 11.48 -3.30 -1.75
C LEU A 184 10.02 -3.77 -1.61
N GLU A 185 9.36 -3.47 -0.49
CA GLU A 185 7.95 -3.85 -0.29
C GLU A 185 7.04 -3.18 -1.33
N TYR A 186 7.26 -1.88 -1.59
CA TYR A 186 6.47 -1.15 -2.58
C TYR A 186 6.67 -1.72 -3.99
N ASP A 187 7.93 -1.92 -4.41
CA ASP A 187 8.27 -2.41 -5.74
C ASP A 187 7.69 -3.83 -5.98
N LEU A 188 7.81 -4.73 -5.00
CA LEU A 188 7.25 -6.08 -5.10
C LEU A 188 5.72 -6.09 -5.05
N THR A 189 5.11 -5.28 -4.17
CA THR A 189 3.64 -5.18 -4.08
C THR A 189 3.06 -4.66 -5.39
N LYS A 190 3.70 -3.64 -5.98
CA LYS A 190 3.31 -3.08 -7.28
C LYS A 190 3.39 -4.12 -8.39
N LEU A 191 4.51 -4.82 -8.46
CA LEU A 191 4.74 -5.87 -9.45
C LEU A 191 3.69 -6.99 -9.33
N VAL A 192 3.42 -7.48 -8.12
CA VAL A 192 2.41 -8.52 -7.88
C VAL A 192 1.00 -8.00 -8.19
N ASN A 193 0.66 -6.78 -7.76
CA ASN A 193 -0.65 -6.19 -7.99
C ASN A 193 -0.94 -6.00 -9.49
N GLY A 194 0.05 -5.56 -10.26
CA GLY A 194 -0.08 -5.38 -11.71
C GLY A 194 -0.31 -6.70 -12.45
N LEU A 195 0.33 -7.77 -12.01
CA LEU A 195 0.15 -9.11 -12.59
C LEU A 195 -1.16 -9.79 -12.16
N ALA A 196 -1.58 -9.57 -10.92
CA ALA A 196 -2.78 -10.15 -10.35
C ALA A 196 -4.09 -9.45 -10.79
N ASN A 197 -3.99 -8.17 -11.22
CA ASN A 197 -5.13 -7.37 -11.67
C ASN A 197 -4.88 -6.86 -13.10
N PRO A 198 -5.04 -7.71 -14.13
CA PRO A 198 -4.75 -7.32 -15.51
C PRO A 198 -5.65 -6.19 -16.04
N LYS A 199 -6.87 -6.03 -15.49
CA LYS A 199 -7.74 -4.89 -15.78
C LYS A 199 -7.47 -3.77 -14.79
N LYS A 200 -6.70 -2.76 -15.22
CA LYS A 200 -6.51 -1.53 -14.45
C LYS A 200 -7.86 -0.80 -14.30
N ARG A 201 -8.09 -0.25 -13.12
CA ARG A 201 -9.22 0.66 -12.90
C ARG A 201 -8.98 1.95 -13.67
N VAL A 202 -10.05 2.54 -14.20
CA VAL A 202 -9.98 3.76 -15.01
C VAL A 202 -10.35 4.97 -14.15
N ILE A 203 -9.44 5.94 -14.08
CA ILE A 203 -9.63 7.22 -13.41
C ILE A 203 -9.89 8.29 -14.48
N GLY A 204 -11.09 8.88 -14.44
CA GLY A 204 -11.40 10.08 -15.21
C GLY A 204 -10.87 11.31 -14.48
N VAL A 205 -10.14 12.20 -15.16
CA VAL A 205 -9.54 13.39 -14.55
C VAL A 205 -10.11 14.65 -15.21
N ILE A 206 -10.76 15.50 -14.44
CA ILE A 206 -11.14 16.86 -14.87
C ILE A 206 -10.29 17.82 -14.07
N ALA A 207 -9.33 18.47 -14.73
CA ALA A 207 -8.39 19.37 -14.08
C ALA A 207 -8.40 20.76 -14.72
N GLY A 208 -8.46 21.80 -13.89
CA GLY A 208 -8.19 23.18 -14.32
C GLY A 208 -6.75 23.61 -14.09
N ILE A 209 -5.92 22.70 -13.55
CA ILE A 209 -4.49 22.87 -13.32
C ILE A 209 -3.70 21.85 -14.15
N PRO A 210 -2.46 22.17 -14.58
CA PRO A 210 -1.66 21.29 -15.45
C PRO A 210 -1.02 20.13 -14.67
N ILE A 211 -1.83 19.35 -13.96
CA ILE A 211 -1.37 18.16 -13.19
C ILE A 211 -0.85 17.05 -14.12
N ASP A 212 -1.42 16.95 -15.32
CA ASP A 212 -1.01 16.01 -16.37
C ASP A 212 0.09 16.57 -17.27
N GLY A 213 0.65 17.73 -16.90
CA GLY A 213 1.55 18.50 -17.75
C GLY A 213 0.77 19.41 -18.70
N GLY A 214 1.50 20.25 -19.42
CA GLY A 214 0.93 21.17 -20.40
C GLY A 214 1.21 20.71 -21.83
N MET A 215 0.31 21.03 -22.77
CA MET A 215 0.70 20.97 -24.18
C MET A 215 1.76 22.04 -24.46
N GLY A 216 2.82 21.66 -25.18
CA GLY A 216 3.84 22.61 -25.62
C GLY A 216 3.18 23.73 -26.41
N ASN A 217 3.49 24.98 -26.08
CA ASN A 217 2.88 26.13 -26.75
C ASN A 217 3.39 26.19 -28.20
N PRO A 218 2.53 26.05 -29.23
CA PRO A 218 2.97 26.08 -30.63
C PRO A 218 3.57 27.44 -31.03
N MET A 219 3.25 28.52 -30.30
CA MET A 219 3.85 29.85 -30.49
C MET A 219 5.20 30.02 -29.79
N GLN A 220 5.58 29.11 -28.90
CA GLN A 220 6.88 29.13 -28.20
C GLN A 220 7.50 27.72 -28.22
N PRO A 221 7.89 27.20 -29.41
CA PRO A 221 8.41 25.84 -29.57
C PRO A 221 9.70 25.57 -28.79
N MET A 222 10.40 26.63 -28.37
CA MET A 222 11.62 26.53 -27.55
C MET A 222 11.35 26.34 -26.05
N ARG A 223 10.10 26.52 -25.59
CA ARG A 223 9.72 26.25 -24.21
C ARG A 223 9.28 24.79 -24.09
N GLN A 224 10.01 24.03 -23.26
CA GLN A 224 9.58 22.69 -22.90
C GLN A 224 8.20 22.76 -22.22
N PRO A 225 7.26 21.87 -22.58
CA PRO A 225 6.00 21.77 -21.87
C PRO A 225 6.26 21.51 -20.39
N PRO A 226 5.43 22.07 -19.48
CA PRO A 226 5.57 21.78 -18.07
C PRO A 226 5.36 20.27 -17.85
N PRO A 227 6.27 19.60 -17.11
CA PRO A 227 6.16 18.17 -16.86
C PRO A 227 4.92 17.88 -16.02
N ALA A 228 4.37 16.68 -16.19
CA ALA A 228 3.34 16.16 -15.30
C ALA A 228 3.85 16.11 -13.86
N TRP A 229 2.94 16.22 -12.91
CA TRP A 229 3.31 16.10 -11.50
C TRP A 229 3.64 14.64 -11.17
N MET A 230 4.67 14.42 -10.34
CA MET A 230 5.14 13.09 -9.93
C MET A 230 4.01 12.18 -9.39
N VAL A 231 3.00 12.78 -8.74
CA VAL A 231 1.82 12.03 -8.25
C VAL A 231 1.05 11.37 -9.39
N MET A 232 0.94 12.03 -10.55
CA MET A 232 0.25 11.45 -11.70
C MET A 232 1.03 10.29 -12.30
N ASP A 233 2.36 10.32 -12.25
CA ASP A 233 3.19 9.19 -12.67
C ASP A 233 2.92 7.98 -11.78
N GLN A 234 2.89 8.16 -10.46
CA GLN A 234 2.55 7.10 -9.51
C GLN A 234 1.12 6.57 -9.71
N ILE A 235 0.15 7.43 -10.06
CA ILE A 235 -1.23 6.98 -10.32
C ILE A 235 -1.27 6.10 -11.57
N ARG A 236 -0.61 6.51 -12.67
CA ARG A 236 -0.58 5.77 -13.95
C ARG A 236 0.04 4.39 -13.85
N GLU A 237 0.88 4.17 -12.85
CA GLU A 237 1.45 2.85 -12.58
C GLU A 237 0.37 1.81 -12.28
N PHE A 238 -0.65 2.18 -11.51
CA PHE A 238 -1.71 1.28 -11.04
C PHE A 238 -3.04 1.44 -11.78
N PHE A 239 -3.28 2.62 -12.35
CA PHE A 239 -4.57 3.01 -12.92
C PHE A 239 -4.41 3.45 -14.37
N GLU A 240 -5.46 3.25 -15.17
CA GLU A 240 -5.58 3.92 -16.47
C GLU A 240 -6.14 5.33 -16.22
N VAL A 241 -5.51 6.37 -16.77
CA VAL A 241 -5.91 7.76 -16.54
C VAL A 241 -6.45 8.35 -17.84
N LYS A 242 -7.69 8.85 -17.81
CA LYS A 242 -8.35 9.53 -18.93
C LYS A 242 -8.65 10.97 -18.56
N THR A 243 -8.02 11.92 -19.25
CA THR A 243 -8.33 13.35 -19.09
C THR A 243 -9.66 13.65 -19.76
N LEU A 244 -10.55 14.31 -19.04
CA LEU A 244 -11.90 14.68 -19.48
C LEU A 244 -12.05 16.20 -19.55
N GLN A 245 -12.87 16.68 -20.48
CA GLN A 245 -13.16 18.10 -20.64
C GLN A 245 -14.30 18.56 -19.72
N PRO A 246 -14.29 19.82 -19.25
CA PRO A 246 -15.30 20.36 -18.32
C PRO A 246 -16.69 20.59 -18.94
N ASP A 247 -16.83 20.42 -20.26
CA ASP A 247 -18.07 20.52 -21.04
C ASP A 247 -18.67 19.15 -21.41
N LEU A 248 -18.20 18.07 -20.78
CA LEU A 248 -18.68 16.71 -21.04
C LEU A 248 -20.18 16.57 -20.79
N LYS A 249 -20.88 15.87 -21.67
CA LYS A 249 -22.34 15.63 -21.55
C LYS A 249 -22.68 14.41 -20.70
N GLU A 250 -21.80 13.42 -20.72
CA GLU A 250 -21.92 12.21 -19.91
C GLU A 250 -20.51 11.69 -19.58
N VAL A 251 -20.33 11.19 -18.36
CA VAL A 251 -19.09 10.53 -17.95
C VAL A 251 -19.04 9.14 -18.60
N PRO A 252 -18.00 8.80 -19.38
CA PRO A 252 -17.85 7.47 -19.98
C PRO A 252 -18.05 6.33 -18.97
N GLY A 253 -18.83 5.32 -19.36
CA GLY A 253 -19.25 4.24 -18.46
C GLY A 253 -18.16 3.27 -18.02
N ASP A 254 -16.97 3.37 -18.61
CA ASP A 254 -15.77 2.63 -18.24
C ASP A 254 -14.96 3.30 -17.11
N ILE A 255 -15.32 4.51 -16.69
CA ILE A 255 -14.66 5.23 -15.60
C ILE A 255 -15.16 4.73 -14.24
N ASP A 256 -14.23 4.22 -13.42
CA ASP A 256 -14.51 3.74 -12.08
C ASP A 256 -14.51 4.87 -11.02
N VAL A 257 -13.61 5.84 -11.20
CA VAL A 257 -13.39 6.94 -10.24
C VAL A 257 -13.20 8.25 -11.01
N LEU A 258 -13.87 9.30 -10.57
CA LEU A 258 -13.71 10.64 -11.11
C LEU A 258 -12.87 11.50 -10.17
N MET A 259 -11.75 12.01 -10.66
CA MET A 259 -10.89 12.96 -9.97
C MET A 259 -11.14 14.38 -10.48
N LEU A 260 -11.60 15.26 -9.59
CA LEU A 260 -11.81 16.68 -9.88
C LEU A 260 -10.66 17.48 -9.27
N ALA A 261 -9.74 17.98 -10.09
CA ALA A 261 -8.58 18.74 -9.64
C ALA A 261 -8.71 20.22 -10.01
N GLN A 262 -9.30 21.01 -9.12
CA GLN A 262 -9.60 22.42 -9.34
C GLN A 262 -10.22 22.68 -10.74
N PRO A 263 -11.34 22.03 -11.11
CA PRO A 263 -11.87 22.15 -12.47
C PRO A 263 -12.26 23.60 -12.75
N GLN A 264 -11.78 24.12 -13.88
CA GLN A 264 -12.11 25.46 -14.36
C GLN A 264 -13.03 25.36 -15.58
N GLY A 265 -13.96 26.31 -15.72
CA GLY A 265 -14.87 26.34 -16.87
C GLY A 265 -15.91 25.21 -16.89
N LEU A 266 -16.26 24.64 -15.73
CA LEU A 266 -17.32 23.62 -15.64
C LEU A 266 -18.66 24.20 -16.11
N THR A 267 -19.22 23.58 -17.15
CA THR A 267 -20.53 23.96 -17.72
C THR A 267 -21.68 23.40 -16.87
N PRO A 268 -22.90 23.95 -16.95
CA PRO A 268 -24.08 23.36 -16.32
C PRO A 268 -24.31 21.91 -16.74
N GLU A 269 -24.06 21.59 -18.02
CA GLU A 269 -24.15 20.24 -18.57
C GLU A 269 -23.11 19.31 -17.94
N GLY A 270 -21.86 19.78 -17.83
CA GLY A 270 -20.78 19.04 -17.17
C GLY A 270 -21.06 18.81 -15.69
N ALA A 271 -21.58 19.81 -14.98
CA ALA A 271 -21.97 19.67 -13.58
C ALA A 271 -23.10 18.63 -13.42
N TYR A 272 -24.09 18.65 -14.32
CA TYR A 272 -25.15 17.65 -14.34
C TYR A 272 -24.60 16.24 -14.61
N ALA A 273 -23.68 16.08 -15.56
CA ALA A 273 -23.07 14.79 -15.87
C ALA A 273 -22.29 14.20 -14.68
N ILE A 274 -21.57 15.05 -13.94
CA ILE A 274 -20.87 14.67 -12.71
C ILE A 274 -21.86 14.26 -11.61
N ASP A 275 -22.95 15.01 -11.45
CA ASP A 275 -24.00 14.69 -10.48
C ASP A 275 -24.67 13.34 -10.81
N GLN A 276 -24.99 13.10 -12.09
CA GLN A 276 -25.52 11.81 -12.54
C GLN A 276 -24.54 10.66 -12.29
N PHE A 277 -23.24 10.88 -12.47
CA PHE A 277 -22.22 9.88 -12.14
C PHE A 277 -22.22 9.54 -10.63
N ALA A 278 -22.31 10.56 -9.76
CA ALA A 278 -22.44 10.35 -8.32
C ALA A 278 -23.71 9.57 -7.96
N LEU A 279 -24.86 9.94 -8.54
CA LEU A 279 -26.16 9.29 -8.31
C LEU A 279 -26.18 7.82 -8.80
N LYS A 280 -25.48 7.52 -9.91
CA LYS A 280 -25.29 6.15 -10.41
C LYS A 280 -24.37 5.30 -9.52
N GLY A 281 -23.81 5.86 -8.44
CA GLY A 281 -22.93 5.17 -7.50
C GLY A 281 -21.44 5.27 -7.85
N GLY A 282 -21.08 6.15 -8.78
CA GLY A 282 -19.69 6.47 -9.11
C GLY A 282 -18.97 7.14 -7.92
N ARG A 283 -17.65 6.96 -7.85
CA ARG A 283 -16.81 7.50 -6.77
C ARG A 283 -16.14 8.79 -7.21
N ILE A 284 -16.21 9.82 -6.37
CA ILE A 284 -15.65 11.14 -6.71
C ILE A 284 -14.61 11.57 -5.67
N LEU A 285 -13.43 11.91 -6.16
CA LEU A 285 -12.35 12.52 -5.39
C LEU A 285 -12.18 13.97 -5.86
N ALA A 286 -12.49 14.94 -5.00
CA ALA A 286 -12.47 16.35 -5.36
C ALA A 286 -11.39 17.13 -4.58
N PHE A 287 -10.46 17.72 -5.31
CA PHE A 287 -9.45 18.65 -4.82
C PHE A 287 -9.85 20.07 -5.16
N VAL A 288 -10.32 20.81 -4.16
CA VAL A 288 -10.89 22.15 -4.37
C VAL A 288 -10.26 23.14 -3.39
N ASP A 289 -9.59 24.14 -3.93
CA ASP A 289 -8.95 25.22 -3.20
C ASP A 289 -9.67 26.55 -3.48
N PRO A 290 -10.16 27.28 -2.44
CA PRO A 290 -10.72 28.60 -2.62
C PRO A 290 -9.73 29.64 -3.19
N LEU A 291 -8.42 29.42 -3.04
CA LEU A 291 -7.36 30.32 -3.48
C LEU A 291 -6.16 29.52 -4.05
N PRO A 292 -6.29 28.91 -5.25
CA PRO A 292 -5.27 28.01 -5.77
C PRO A 292 -3.99 28.77 -6.16
N GLU A 293 -2.90 28.53 -5.43
CA GLU A 293 -1.57 29.07 -5.76
C GLU A 293 -0.95 28.40 -6.99
N SER A 294 -1.37 27.16 -7.29
CA SER A 294 -0.90 26.35 -8.42
C SER A 294 -1.53 26.71 -9.77
N SER A 295 -2.42 27.71 -9.80
CA SER A 295 -3.11 28.17 -11.01
C SER A 295 -2.95 29.69 -11.25
N PRO A 296 -1.73 30.23 -11.36
CA PRO A 296 -1.57 31.65 -11.66
C PRO A 296 -2.11 31.96 -13.07
N MET A 297 -3.03 32.92 -13.17
CA MET A 297 -3.50 33.40 -14.47
C MET A 297 -2.46 34.34 -15.09
N PRO A 298 -2.13 34.21 -16.39
CA PRO A 298 -1.31 35.19 -17.07
C PRO A 298 -2.01 36.56 -17.08
N GLY A 299 -1.46 37.55 -16.38
CA GLY A 299 -1.96 38.92 -16.41
C GLY A 299 -1.32 39.75 -17.52
N MET A 300 -1.96 40.87 -17.81
CA MET A 300 -1.46 41.84 -18.79
C MET A 300 -0.12 42.44 -18.29
N GLY A 301 0.91 42.44 -19.14
CA GLY A 301 2.23 42.98 -18.78
C GLY A 301 3.15 42.02 -18.00
N GLY A 302 2.86 40.71 -17.97
CA GLY A 302 3.75 39.70 -17.36
C GLY A 302 3.60 39.52 -15.85
N MET A 303 2.68 40.25 -15.21
CA MET A 303 2.28 39.99 -13.82
C MET A 303 1.29 38.84 -13.77
N SER A 304 1.47 37.90 -12.83
CA SER A 304 0.49 36.83 -12.60
C SER A 304 -0.68 37.35 -11.77
N MET A 305 -1.89 37.14 -12.26
CA MET A 305 -3.12 37.48 -11.53
C MET A 305 -3.55 36.29 -10.67
N PRO A 306 -4.16 36.55 -9.48
CA PRO A 306 -4.75 35.49 -8.68
C PRO A 306 -5.81 34.74 -9.48
N SER A 307 -5.81 33.40 -9.41
CA SER A 307 -6.89 32.62 -10.01
C SER A 307 -8.23 33.03 -9.41
N PRO A 308 -9.30 33.17 -10.21
CA PRO A 308 -10.65 33.01 -9.67
C PRO A 308 -10.67 31.61 -9.08
N GLY A 309 -11.15 31.47 -7.84
CA GLY A 309 -11.21 30.18 -7.16
C GLY A 309 -12.13 29.18 -7.87
N PRO A 310 -12.76 28.24 -7.15
CA PRO A 310 -13.63 27.26 -7.77
C PRO A 310 -14.79 27.94 -8.55
N GLY A 311 -15.10 27.39 -9.72
CA GLY A 311 -16.21 27.88 -10.56
C GLY A 311 -17.56 27.79 -9.85
N GLU A 312 -18.51 28.62 -10.27
CA GLU A 312 -19.84 28.71 -9.66
C GLU A 312 -20.59 27.37 -9.72
N GLU A 313 -20.54 26.67 -10.85
CA GLU A 313 -21.20 25.37 -11.02
C GLU A 313 -20.64 24.29 -10.09
N LEU A 314 -19.32 24.28 -9.89
CA LEU A 314 -18.69 23.39 -8.91
C LEU A 314 -19.18 23.72 -7.48
N LEU A 315 -19.29 25.00 -7.13
CA LEU A 315 -19.81 25.42 -5.82
C LEU A 315 -21.28 25.02 -5.62
N LYS A 316 -22.11 25.12 -6.65
CA LYS A 316 -23.51 24.66 -6.63
C LYS A 316 -23.59 23.16 -6.39
N LEU A 317 -22.80 22.39 -7.15
CA LEU A 317 -22.69 20.93 -7.03
C LEU A 317 -22.27 20.51 -5.61
N LEU A 318 -21.18 21.09 -5.11
CA LEU A 318 -20.66 20.82 -3.77
C LEU A 318 -21.68 21.15 -2.68
N LYS A 319 -22.41 22.27 -2.83
CA LYS A 319 -23.49 22.65 -1.92
C LYS A 319 -24.65 21.66 -1.96
N ALA A 320 -25.03 21.16 -3.14
CA ALA A 320 -26.06 20.15 -3.30
C ALA A 320 -25.70 18.83 -2.61
N TRP A 321 -24.41 18.46 -2.64
CA TRP A 321 -23.88 17.29 -1.93
C TRP A 321 -23.69 17.50 -0.42
N GLY A 322 -24.11 18.65 0.14
CA GLY A 322 -24.01 18.94 1.57
C GLY A 322 -22.63 19.42 2.03
N SER A 323 -21.69 19.67 1.10
CA SER A 323 -20.39 20.25 1.42
C SER A 323 -20.43 21.78 1.31
N LEU A 324 -20.07 22.49 2.38
CA LEU A 324 -20.08 23.94 2.44
C LEU A 324 -18.66 24.49 2.25
N LEU A 325 -18.38 25.19 1.16
CA LEU A 325 -17.13 25.97 1.03
C LEU A 325 -17.32 27.34 1.72
N ILE A 326 -16.79 27.51 2.94
CA ILE A 326 -16.80 28.81 3.63
C ILE A 326 -15.72 29.72 3.02
N ARG A 327 -16.13 30.65 2.16
CA ARG A 327 -15.31 31.77 1.71
C ARG A 327 -15.38 32.91 2.74
N ARG A 328 -14.46 32.95 3.71
CA ARG A 328 -14.37 34.13 4.61
C ARG A 328 -13.77 35.31 3.84
N ARG A 329 -14.57 36.36 3.64
CA ARG A 329 -14.12 37.68 3.18
C ARG A 329 -13.48 38.40 4.38
N SER A 330 -12.15 38.43 4.45
CA SER A 330 -11.44 39.38 5.30
C SER A 330 -10.02 39.61 4.79
N GLN A 331 -9.82 40.77 4.16
CA GLN A 331 -8.52 41.44 4.13
C GLN A 331 -8.02 41.57 5.57
N ALA A 332 -6.72 41.36 5.77
CA ALA A 332 -6.03 41.25 7.06
C ALA A 332 -6.30 39.95 7.84
N ILE A 333 -5.39 38.98 7.69
CA ILE A 333 -4.69 38.24 8.76
C ILE A 333 -3.86 37.14 8.09
N ARG A 334 -2.55 37.13 8.38
CA ARG A 334 -1.58 36.08 8.00
C ARG A 334 -2.08 34.69 8.44
N ARG A 335 -1.91 33.68 7.56
CA ARG A 335 -2.08 32.22 7.74
C ARG A 335 -3.50 31.69 7.50
N SER A 336 -3.80 31.44 6.23
CA SER A 336 -4.97 30.76 5.70
C SER A 336 -5.09 29.32 6.20
N HIS A 337 -6.20 29.02 6.86
CA HIS A 337 -6.72 27.68 7.10
C HIS A 337 -8.09 27.59 6.44
N ALA A 338 -8.29 26.63 5.55
CA ALA A 338 -9.61 26.15 5.14
C ALA A 338 -9.65 24.66 5.50
N ALA A 339 -10.53 24.26 6.42
CA ALA A 339 -10.75 22.87 6.79
C ALA A 339 -12.23 22.54 6.60
N TYR A 340 -12.54 21.44 5.93
CA TYR A 340 -13.88 20.89 5.84
C TYR A 340 -13.89 19.35 5.91
N SER A 341 -14.94 18.83 6.55
CA SER A 341 -15.31 17.42 6.65
C SER A 341 -16.68 17.26 5.99
N SER A 342 -16.89 16.18 5.23
CA SER A 342 -18.20 15.84 4.66
C SER A 342 -19.00 14.96 5.62
N ALA A 343 -20.23 15.38 5.89
CA ALA A 343 -21.31 14.51 6.33
C ALA A 343 -22.21 14.24 5.11
N ALA A 344 -21.88 13.23 4.33
CA ALA A 344 -22.79 12.62 3.35
C ALA A 344 -22.40 11.15 3.17
N ASP A 345 -23.42 10.31 3.08
CA ASP A 345 -23.47 8.85 3.17
C ASP A 345 -22.21 8.08 2.70
N GLY A 346 -21.60 7.34 3.63
CA GLY A 346 -20.56 6.30 3.50
C GLY A 346 -19.57 6.35 2.31
N ASP A 347 -18.28 6.55 2.58
CA ASP A 347 -17.10 6.20 1.74
C ASP A 347 -17.03 6.72 0.27
N ARG A 348 -18.03 7.45 -0.24
CA ARG A 348 -18.19 7.70 -1.70
C ARG A 348 -17.71 9.07 -2.19
N LEU A 349 -17.61 10.04 -1.29
CA LEU A 349 -17.14 11.39 -1.59
C LEU A 349 -15.95 11.71 -0.70
N SER A 350 -14.80 12.04 -1.30
CA SER A 350 -13.63 12.54 -0.57
C SER A 350 -13.27 13.94 -1.08
N LEU A 351 -13.40 14.93 -0.20
CA LEU A 351 -13.01 16.32 -0.44
C LEU A 351 -11.68 16.62 0.24
N ILE A 352 -10.69 17.05 -0.54
CA ILE A 352 -9.38 17.44 -0.04
C ILE A 352 -9.15 18.90 -0.41
N THR A 353 -9.01 19.74 0.62
CA THR A 353 -8.69 21.17 0.47
C THR A 353 -7.26 21.41 0.94
N SER A 354 -6.62 22.49 0.47
CA SER A 354 -5.31 22.95 0.96
C SER A 354 -5.43 23.51 2.39
N ALA A 355 -5.66 22.64 3.37
CA ALA A 355 -5.58 22.99 4.77
C ALA A 355 -4.11 22.96 5.21
N GLY A 356 -3.53 24.14 5.49
CA GLY A 356 -2.22 24.22 6.15
C GLY A 356 -2.20 23.42 7.47
N CYS A 357 -1.12 22.67 7.71
CA CYS A 357 -0.88 21.87 8.91
C CYS A 357 -1.25 22.61 10.21
N ARG A 358 -2.14 22.00 11.01
CA ARG A 358 -2.49 22.49 12.35
C ARG A 358 -1.35 22.15 13.33
N SER A 359 -0.63 23.16 13.81
CA SER A 359 0.27 23.06 14.96
C SER A 359 -0.56 23.17 16.25
N THR A 360 -0.76 22.07 16.95
CA THR A 360 -1.20 22.08 18.36
C THR A 360 -0.12 21.46 19.24
N SER A 361 0.93 22.22 19.52
CA SER A 361 1.80 22.02 20.69
C SER A 361 2.70 23.25 20.88
N ARG A 362 2.42 24.06 21.92
CA ARG A 362 3.47 24.91 22.50
C ARG A 362 4.41 23.96 23.23
N ARG A 363 5.58 23.69 22.64
CA ARG A 363 6.71 22.83 23.08
C ARG A 363 6.79 21.45 22.39
N SER A 364 7.26 21.43 21.15
CA SER A 364 8.37 20.56 20.73
C SER A 364 8.81 20.89 19.30
N THR A 365 10.11 20.89 19.05
CA THR A 365 10.75 21.10 17.75
C THR A 365 10.87 19.77 17.01
N THR A 366 9.76 19.23 16.53
CA THR A 366 9.75 18.09 15.61
C THR A 366 8.48 18.14 14.76
N ARG A 367 8.63 18.30 13.44
CA ARG A 367 7.52 18.28 12.48
C ARG A 367 7.33 16.85 11.97
N THR A 368 6.23 16.21 12.34
CA THR A 368 5.74 14.99 11.69
C THR A 368 4.34 15.26 11.14
N CYS A 369 4.19 15.09 9.82
CA CYS A 369 2.88 15.08 9.16
C CYS A 369 2.34 13.65 9.25
N SER A 370 1.34 13.41 10.11
CA SER A 370 0.54 12.17 10.05
C SER A 370 -0.77 12.46 9.29
N PRO A 371 -1.22 11.57 8.39
CA PRO A 371 -2.58 11.63 7.86
C PRO A 371 -3.58 11.43 9.01
N PRO A 372 -4.80 11.99 8.93
CA PRO A 372 -5.81 11.75 9.94
C PRO A 372 -6.10 10.25 10.01
N ALA A 373 -6.09 9.71 11.23
CA ALA A 373 -6.56 8.37 11.49
C ALA A 373 -8.01 8.28 11.01
N LEU A 374 -8.24 7.51 9.95
CA LEU A 374 -9.55 6.95 9.64
C LEU A 374 -9.83 5.93 10.74
N SER A 375 -10.60 6.33 11.74
CA SER A 375 -11.27 5.40 12.64
C SER A 375 -12.29 4.63 11.81
N VAL A 376 -12.05 3.33 11.62
CA VAL A 376 -13.08 2.32 11.34
C VAL A 376 -13.66 1.87 12.65
#